data_AF-A0A522LW88-F1
#
_entry.id   AF-A0A522LW88-F1
#
_cell.length_a   1.000
_cell.length_b   1.000
_cell.length_c   1.000
_cell.angle_alpha   90.00
_cell.angle_beta   90.00
_cell.angle_gamma   90.00
#
_symmetry.space_group_name_H-M   'P 1'
#
loop_
_entity.id
_entity.type
_entity.pdbx_description
1 polymer ?
#
loop_
_entity_poly.entity_id
_entity_poly.type
_entity_poly.pdbx_seq_one_letter_code
_entity_poly.pdbx_strand_id
1 'polypeptide(L)'
;LPKRELAAGLAEIIKYGPIADMAFFGWIEANLPALLAREPAKLAHAVKRSCEIKARVVGQDERDTGARAMLNFGHTFGHAIEAGLGYGAWLHGEGVACGMVMAATLSQRLGLIDAAFVQRLTALIRNAGLPVVGPKLAPADNAGRYLELMRVDKKAEAGEIKFVLIDAPGSAALRSAPDTLVRGVVDACCA
;
A
#
# COMPACT_ATOMS: atom_id res chain seq x y z
N LEU A 1 -13.20 3.37 -19.08
CA LEU A 1 -12.89 2.96 -17.70
C LEU A 1 -13.84 3.69 -16.71
N PRO A 2 -14.56 2.97 -15.82
CA PRO A 2 -15.33 3.57 -14.73
C PRO A 2 -14.48 4.43 -13.78
N LYS A 3 -15.09 5.34 -13.02
CA LYS A 3 -14.34 6.20 -12.06
C LYS A 3 -13.68 5.38 -10.94
N ARG A 4 -14.38 4.38 -10.40
CA ARG A 4 -13.87 3.46 -9.37
C ARG A 4 -12.61 2.71 -9.83
N GLU A 5 -12.64 2.17 -11.04
CA GLU A 5 -11.50 1.48 -11.66
C GLU A 5 -10.30 2.40 -11.90
N LEU A 6 -10.54 3.65 -12.32
CA LEU A 6 -9.47 4.64 -12.44
C LEU A 6 -8.81 4.92 -11.10
N ALA A 7 -9.61 5.17 -10.05
CA ALA A 7 -9.09 5.39 -8.70
C ALA A 7 -8.29 4.18 -8.20
N ALA A 8 -8.80 2.96 -8.40
CA ALA A 8 -8.07 1.73 -8.08
C ALA A 8 -6.73 1.64 -8.80
N GLY A 9 -6.66 2.00 -10.09
CA GLY A 9 -5.39 2.08 -10.82
C GLY A 9 -4.43 3.15 -10.28
N LEU A 10 -4.94 4.27 -9.75
CA LEU A 10 -4.10 5.30 -9.13
C LEU A 10 -3.45 4.83 -7.83
N ALA A 11 -4.00 3.84 -7.11
CA ALA A 11 -3.36 3.29 -5.91
C ALA A 11 -1.95 2.74 -6.23
N GLU A 12 -1.83 2.02 -7.34
CA GLU A 12 -0.56 1.48 -7.83
C GLU A 12 0.43 2.58 -8.27
N ILE A 13 -0.08 3.68 -8.81
CA ILE A 13 0.75 4.85 -9.16
C ILE A 13 1.25 5.57 -7.89
N ILE A 14 0.37 5.80 -6.92
CA ILE A 14 0.69 6.43 -5.64
C ILE A 14 1.78 5.64 -4.92
N LYS A 15 1.71 4.30 -4.94
CA LYS A 15 2.65 3.38 -4.29
C LYS A 15 4.11 3.67 -4.62
N TYR A 16 4.44 4.06 -5.85
CA TYR A 16 5.82 4.34 -6.25
C TYR A 16 6.45 5.53 -5.54
N GLY A 17 5.63 6.51 -5.14
CA GLY A 17 6.08 7.70 -4.43
C GLY A 17 6.79 7.40 -3.11
N PRO A 18 6.09 6.87 -2.09
CA PRO A 18 6.64 6.61 -0.77
C PRO A 18 7.76 5.57 -0.76
N ILE A 19 7.79 4.63 -1.72
CA ILE A 19 8.81 3.56 -1.76
C ILE A 19 10.08 3.93 -2.51
N ALA A 20 10.05 4.92 -3.42
CA ALA A 20 11.14 5.13 -4.36
C ALA A 20 11.33 6.56 -4.91
N ASP A 21 10.31 7.42 -4.87
CA ASP A 21 10.38 8.74 -5.52
C ASP A 21 9.45 9.78 -4.90
N MET A 22 9.95 10.51 -3.89
CA MET A 22 9.18 11.56 -3.22
C MET A 22 8.92 12.79 -4.10
N ALA A 23 9.69 13.01 -5.17
CA ALA A 23 9.39 14.06 -6.14
C ALA A 23 8.17 13.68 -6.97
N PHE A 24 8.08 12.41 -7.41
CA PHE A 24 6.89 11.89 -8.07
C PHE A 24 5.68 11.87 -7.13
N PHE A 25 5.87 11.54 -5.84
CA PHE A 25 4.81 11.66 -4.85
C PHE A 25 4.23 13.08 -4.79
N GLY A 26 5.09 14.10 -4.67
CA GLY A 26 4.66 15.51 -4.69
C GLY A 26 4.03 15.93 -6.01
N TRP A 27 4.51 15.39 -7.13
CA TRP A 27 3.89 15.61 -8.44
C TRP A 27 2.47 15.02 -8.50
N ILE A 28 2.23 13.83 -7.95
CA ILE A 28 0.90 13.22 -7.89
C ILE A 28 -0.02 14.11 -7.06
N GLU A 29 0.40 14.59 -5.88
CA GLU A 29 -0.39 15.52 -5.06
C GLU A 29 -0.82 16.76 -5.83
N ALA A 30 0.11 17.39 -6.55
CA ALA A 30 -0.16 18.59 -7.34
C ALA A 30 -1.05 18.34 -8.56
N ASN A 31 -1.09 17.12 -9.10
CA ASN A 31 -1.79 16.80 -10.34
C ASN A 31 -2.99 15.86 -10.15
N LEU A 32 -3.34 15.50 -8.91
CA LEU A 32 -4.41 14.56 -8.60
C LEU A 32 -5.76 14.94 -9.24
N PRO A 33 -6.22 16.21 -9.21
CA PRO A 33 -7.46 16.58 -9.87
C PRO A 33 -7.44 16.28 -11.38
N ALA A 34 -6.32 16.55 -12.05
CA ALA A 34 -6.14 16.31 -13.47
C ALA A 34 -6.06 14.81 -13.81
N LEU A 35 -5.42 14.01 -12.93
CA LEU A 35 -5.41 12.54 -13.04
C LEU A 35 -6.83 11.96 -12.93
N LEU A 36 -7.62 12.43 -11.95
CA LEU A 36 -9.02 12.02 -11.77
C LEU A 36 -9.93 12.50 -12.92
N ALA A 37 -9.61 13.66 -13.51
CA ALA A 37 -10.27 14.19 -14.71
C ALA A 37 -9.82 13.50 -16.01
N ARG A 38 -8.85 12.57 -15.94
CA ARG A 38 -8.32 11.78 -17.06
C ARG A 38 -7.63 12.62 -18.13
N GLU A 39 -6.95 13.68 -17.71
CA GLU A 39 -6.16 14.49 -18.63
C GLU A 39 -5.06 13.63 -19.29
N PRO A 40 -5.06 13.48 -20.64
CA PRO A 40 -4.19 12.51 -21.32
C PRO A 40 -2.70 12.71 -21.03
N ALA A 41 -2.23 13.97 -21.00
CA ALA A 41 -0.83 14.29 -20.75
C ALA A 41 -0.40 13.91 -19.31
N LYS A 42 -1.28 14.11 -18.32
CA LYS A 42 -1.00 13.78 -16.92
C LYS A 42 -1.00 12.27 -16.71
N LEU A 43 -1.97 11.56 -17.29
CA LEU A 43 -2.00 10.10 -17.25
C LEU A 43 -0.78 9.50 -17.93
N ALA A 44 -0.41 9.99 -19.12
CA ALA A 44 0.77 9.51 -19.84
C ALA A 44 2.06 9.71 -19.02
N HIS A 45 2.22 10.86 -18.37
CA HIS A 45 3.35 11.10 -17.47
C HIS A 45 3.35 10.14 -16.28
N ALA A 46 2.22 9.97 -15.60
CA ALA A 46 2.11 9.09 -14.43
C ALA A 46 2.42 7.63 -14.78
N VAL A 47 1.89 7.13 -15.90
CA VAL A 47 2.17 5.78 -16.41
C VAL A 47 3.64 5.64 -16.78
N LYS A 48 4.20 6.59 -17.55
CA LYS A 48 5.61 6.57 -17.95
C LYS A 48 6.52 6.51 -16.72
N ARG A 49 6.31 7.40 -15.74
CA ARG A 49 7.16 7.45 -14.54
C ARG A 49 7.04 6.17 -13.70
N SER A 50 5.83 5.62 -13.59
CA SER A 50 5.59 4.33 -12.92
C SER A 50 6.37 3.19 -13.59
N CYS A 51 6.34 3.12 -14.93
CA CYS A 51 7.12 2.16 -15.70
C CYS A 51 8.62 2.32 -15.51
N GLU A 52 9.14 3.56 -15.53
CA GLU A 52 10.56 3.85 -15.29
C GLU A 52 11.02 3.38 -13.91
N ILE A 53 10.23 3.67 -12.86
CA ILE A 53 10.56 3.26 -11.49
C ILE A 53 10.53 1.73 -11.38
N LYS A 54 9.48 1.08 -11.89
CA LYS A 54 9.39 -0.38 -11.89
C LYS A 54 10.54 -1.04 -12.64
N ALA A 55 10.87 -0.54 -13.83
CA ALA A 55 11.97 -1.07 -14.64
C ALA A 55 13.31 -0.92 -13.90
N ARG A 56 13.56 0.22 -13.25
CA ARG A 56 14.75 0.43 -12.42
C ARG A 56 14.81 -0.55 -11.25
N VAL A 57 13.72 -0.71 -10.50
CA VAL A 57 13.67 -1.62 -9.34
C VAL A 57 13.88 -3.08 -9.78
N VAL A 58 13.24 -3.50 -10.88
CA VAL A 58 13.41 -4.87 -11.41
C VAL A 58 14.81 -5.07 -11.98
N GLY A 59 15.39 -4.09 -12.69
CA GLY A 59 16.74 -4.20 -13.23
C GLY A 59 17.84 -4.19 -12.16
N GLN A 60 17.59 -3.57 -11.01
CA GLN A 60 18.49 -3.64 -9.84
C GLN A 60 18.43 -5.00 -9.13
N ASP A 61 17.40 -5.81 -9.40
CA ASP A 61 17.12 -7.06 -8.70
C ASP A 61 16.54 -8.13 -9.63
N GLU A 62 17.25 -8.42 -10.73
CA GLU A 62 16.80 -9.40 -11.74
C GLU A 62 16.67 -10.82 -11.18
N ARG A 63 17.34 -11.12 -10.05
CA ARG A 63 17.36 -12.42 -9.38
C ARG A 63 16.40 -12.52 -8.18
N ASP A 64 15.56 -11.51 -7.95
CA ASP A 64 14.57 -11.45 -6.86
C ASP A 64 15.19 -11.72 -5.47
N THR A 65 16.32 -11.03 -5.21
CA THR A 65 17.07 -11.09 -3.96
C THR A 65 16.44 -10.26 -2.84
N GLY A 66 15.41 -9.46 -3.15
CA GLY A 66 14.51 -8.86 -2.17
C GLY A 66 14.20 -7.38 -2.39
N ALA A 67 14.93 -6.68 -3.25
CA ALA A 67 14.65 -5.27 -3.57
C ALA A 67 13.36 -5.14 -4.40
N ARG A 68 13.03 -6.10 -5.26
CA ARG A 68 11.74 -6.14 -5.97
C ARG A 68 10.54 -6.21 -5.02
N ALA A 69 10.71 -6.79 -3.84
CA ALA A 69 9.65 -6.92 -2.87
C ALA A 69 9.07 -5.58 -2.42
N MET A 70 9.79 -4.46 -2.52
CA MET A 70 9.26 -3.13 -2.18
C MET A 70 8.03 -2.74 -3.01
N LEU A 71 7.86 -3.32 -4.21
CA LEU A 71 6.68 -3.12 -5.04
C LEU A 71 5.40 -3.68 -4.40
N ASN A 72 5.53 -4.50 -3.36
CA ASN A 72 4.41 -5.06 -2.61
C ASN A 72 4.02 -4.19 -1.40
N PHE A 73 4.42 -2.91 -1.36
CA PHE A 73 3.95 -1.96 -0.35
C PHE A 73 2.42 -1.91 -0.30
N GLY A 74 1.87 -2.13 0.89
CA GLY A 74 0.43 -2.25 1.15
C GLY A 74 -0.21 -3.60 0.79
N HIS A 75 0.46 -4.49 0.06
CA HIS A 75 -0.17 -5.71 -0.47
C HIS A 75 -0.48 -6.74 0.61
N THR A 76 0.37 -6.89 1.63
CA THR A 76 0.12 -7.87 2.72
C THR A 76 -1.21 -7.60 3.43
N PHE A 77 -1.49 -6.34 3.77
CA PHE A 77 -2.80 -5.96 4.32
C PHE A 77 -3.89 -5.98 3.25
N GLY A 78 -3.61 -5.50 2.04
CA GLY A 78 -4.57 -5.47 0.94
C GLY A 78 -5.12 -6.85 0.58
N HIS A 79 -4.25 -7.85 0.41
CA HIS A 79 -4.66 -9.23 0.15
C HIS A 79 -5.49 -9.81 1.30
N ALA A 80 -5.18 -9.46 2.56
CA ALA A 80 -6.01 -9.88 3.69
C ALA A 80 -7.41 -9.23 3.64
N ILE A 81 -7.53 -7.98 3.22
CA ILE A 81 -8.82 -7.32 3.00
C ILE A 81 -9.60 -8.02 1.88
N GLU A 82 -8.96 -8.24 0.73
CA GLU A 82 -9.58 -8.88 -0.44
C GLU A 82 -10.06 -10.30 -0.13
N ALA A 83 -9.21 -11.11 0.51
CA ALA A 83 -9.55 -12.47 0.92
C ALA A 83 -10.63 -12.49 2.02
N GLY A 84 -10.62 -11.51 2.92
CA GLY A 84 -11.56 -11.41 4.04
C GLY A 84 -12.96 -10.99 3.63
N LEU A 85 -13.09 -10.05 2.69
CA LEU A 85 -14.38 -9.63 2.13
C LEU A 85 -14.91 -10.59 1.07
N GLY A 86 -14.03 -11.38 0.45
CA GLY A 86 -14.30 -12.16 -0.75
C GLY A 86 -13.82 -11.42 -2.00
N TYR A 87 -13.09 -12.13 -2.86
CA TYR A 87 -12.49 -11.57 -4.06
C TYR A 87 -13.53 -10.88 -4.94
N GLY A 88 -13.25 -9.62 -5.32
CA GLY A 88 -14.11 -8.78 -6.16
C GLY A 88 -15.08 -7.88 -5.39
N ALA A 89 -15.24 -8.03 -4.07
CA ALA A 89 -16.02 -7.08 -3.27
C ALA A 89 -15.36 -5.68 -3.27
N TRP A 90 -14.06 -5.67 -2.97
CA TRP A 90 -13.17 -4.53 -3.22
C TRP A 90 -12.33 -4.81 -4.46
N LEU A 91 -12.06 -3.76 -5.22
CA LEU A 91 -11.06 -3.80 -6.28
C LEU A 91 -9.67 -3.94 -5.64
N HIS A 92 -8.74 -4.56 -6.36
CA HIS A 92 -7.37 -4.73 -5.88
C HIS A 92 -6.74 -3.41 -5.42
N GLY A 93 -6.88 -2.34 -6.21
CA GLY A 93 -6.37 -1.01 -5.84
C GLY A 93 -7.00 -0.42 -4.58
N GLU A 94 -8.25 -0.78 -4.25
CA GLU A 94 -8.89 -0.38 -2.98
C GLU A 94 -8.25 -1.12 -1.79
N GLY A 95 -8.02 -2.43 -1.93
CA GLY A 95 -7.28 -3.22 -0.96
C GLY A 95 -5.86 -2.69 -0.73
N VAL A 96 -5.11 -2.46 -1.82
CA VAL A 96 -3.74 -1.92 -1.78
C VAL A 96 -3.71 -0.53 -1.15
N ALA A 97 -4.64 0.36 -1.50
CA ALA A 97 -4.72 1.70 -0.94
C ALA A 97 -4.88 1.70 0.58
N CYS A 98 -5.85 0.94 1.08
CA CYS A 98 -6.04 0.79 2.52
C CYS A 98 -4.83 0.11 3.17
N GLY A 99 -4.28 -0.91 2.52
CA GLY A 99 -3.10 -1.61 3.00
C GLY A 99 -1.86 -0.72 3.09
N MET A 100 -1.69 0.26 2.19
CA MET A 100 -0.61 1.26 2.29
C MET A 100 -0.75 2.12 3.55
N VAL A 101 -1.97 2.52 3.92
CA VAL A 101 -2.22 3.26 5.17
C VAL A 101 -1.87 2.42 6.39
N MET A 102 -2.25 1.14 6.39
CA MET A 102 -1.92 0.20 7.48
C MET A 102 -0.41 -0.03 7.57
N ALA A 103 0.27 -0.23 6.44
CA ALA A 103 1.73 -0.41 6.39
C ALA A 103 2.50 0.85 6.81
N ALA A 104 2.04 2.04 6.43
CA ALA A 104 2.62 3.31 6.89
C ALA A 104 2.40 3.51 8.40
N THR A 105 1.21 3.20 8.91
CA THR A 105 0.93 3.24 10.36
C THR A 105 1.83 2.26 11.12
N LEU A 106 2.05 1.05 10.58
CA LEU A 106 3.00 0.09 11.17
C LEU A 106 4.44 0.63 11.15
N SER A 107 4.87 1.25 10.06
CA SER A 107 6.18 1.89 9.95
C SER A 107 6.36 2.99 11.00
N GLN A 108 5.32 3.79 11.24
CA GLN A 108 5.31 4.85 12.27
C GLN A 108 5.38 4.28 13.69
N ARG A 109 4.65 3.20 13.99
CA ARG A 109 4.73 2.53 15.30
C ARG A 109 6.07 1.86 15.58
N LEU A 110 6.80 1.51 14.52
CA LEU A 110 8.18 1.02 14.61
C LEU A 110 9.22 2.15 14.65
N GLY A 111 8.79 3.41 14.62
CA GLY A 111 9.66 4.58 14.69
C GLY A 111 10.44 4.88 13.40
N LEU A 112 10.04 4.31 12.27
CA LEU A 112 10.73 4.47 10.99
C LEU A 112 10.35 5.78 10.28
N ILE A 113 9.11 6.23 10.46
CA ILE A 113 8.57 7.47 9.89
C ILE A 113 7.74 8.21 10.93
N ASP A 114 7.52 9.50 10.69
CA ASP A 114 6.69 10.32 11.57
C ASP A 114 5.19 10.22 11.24
N ALA A 115 4.36 10.73 12.16
CA ALA A 115 2.92 10.78 11.97
C ALA A 115 2.50 11.73 10.83
N ALA A 116 3.31 12.76 10.54
CA ALA A 116 3.02 13.72 9.47
C ALA A 116 3.05 13.05 8.10
N PHE A 117 4.01 12.15 7.86
CA PHE A 117 4.09 11.38 6.63
C PHE A 117 2.90 10.43 6.48
N VAL A 118 2.51 9.72 7.55
CA VAL A 118 1.31 8.86 7.53
C VAL A 118 0.08 9.69 7.15
N GLN A 119 -0.12 10.84 7.78
CA GLN A 119 -1.23 11.74 7.46
C GLN A 119 -1.21 12.23 6.02
N ARG A 120 -0.03 12.59 5.48
CA ARG A 120 0.14 13.02 4.10
C ARG A 120 -0.24 11.92 3.10
N LEU A 121 0.26 10.70 3.31
CA LEU A 121 -0.10 9.54 2.49
C LEU A 121 -1.59 9.22 2.56
N THR A 122 -2.16 9.18 3.77
CA THR A 122 -3.59 8.94 3.98
C THR A 122 -4.44 10.02 3.31
N ALA A 123 -4.04 11.29 3.38
CA ALA A 123 -4.76 12.39 2.73
C ALA A 123 -4.73 12.24 1.20
N LEU A 124 -3.59 11.92 0.61
CA LEU A 124 -3.47 11.70 -0.83
C LEU A 124 -4.37 10.54 -1.30
N ILE A 125 -4.33 9.40 -0.60
CA ILE A 125 -5.16 8.23 -0.92
C ILE A 125 -6.65 8.58 -0.81
N ARG A 126 -7.06 9.25 0.28
CA ARG A 126 -8.45 9.69 0.47
C ARG A 126 -8.90 10.63 -0.66
N ASN A 127 -8.05 11.59 -1.03
CA ASN A 127 -8.37 12.57 -2.09
C ASN A 127 -8.44 11.91 -3.47
N ALA A 128 -7.79 10.76 -3.66
CA ALA A 128 -7.92 9.95 -4.87
C ALA A 128 -9.25 9.17 -4.94
N GLY A 129 -10.09 9.26 -3.90
CA GLY A 129 -11.35 8.54 -3.79
C GLY A 129 -11.19 7.08 -3.38
N LEU A 130 -10.07 6.74 -2.75
CA LEU A 130 -9.75 5.38 -2.29
C LEU A 130 -10.02 5.20 -0.80
N PRO A 131 -10.32 3.97 -0.35
CA PRO A 131 -10.53 3.70 1.07
C PRO A 131 -9.23 3.83 1.85
N VAL A 132 -9.34 4.41 3.05
CA VAL A 132 -8.25 4.58 4.02
C VAL A 132 -8.56 3.93 5.36
N VAL A 133 -9.72 3.30 5.47
CA VAL A 133 -10.19 2.56 6.65
C VAL A 133 -10.52 1.15 6.18
N GLY A 134 -9.92 0.16 6.82
CA GLY A 134 -10.13 -1.24 6.48
C GLY A 134 -11.46 -1.75 7.03
N PRO A 135 -12.07 -2.76 6.40
CA PRO A 135 -13.30 -3.36 6.92
C PRO A 135 -13.02 -4.17 8.20
N LYS A 136 -14.02 -4.25 9.08
CA LYS A 136 -14.06 -5.27 10.12
C LYS A 136 -14.41 -6.65 9.51
N LEU A 137 -13.41 -7.54 9.45
CA LEU A 137 -13.50 -8.87 8.86
C LEU A 137 -14.05 -9.93 9.83
N ALA A 138 -13.92 -9.72 11.14
CA ALA A 138 -14.47 -10.61 12.16
C ALA A 138 -15.03 -9.82 13.35
N PRO A 139 -16.25 -10.15 13.85
CA PRO A 139 -16.85 -9.45 14.98
C PRO A 139 -16.08 -9.59 16.29
N ALA A 140 -15.59 -10.80 16.58
CA ALA A 140 -14.99 -11.17 17.86
C ALA A 140 -13.47 -10.92 17.92
N ASP A 141 -12.72 -11.31 16.88
CA ASP A 141 -11.28 -11.07 16.78
C ASP A 141 -10.89 -10.60 15.38
N ASN A 142 -11.13 -9.32 15.12
CA ASN A 142 -10.82 -8.71 13.81
C ASN A 142 -9.33 -8.81 13.50
N ALA A 143 -8.47 -8.39 14.42
CA ALA A 143 -7.03 -8.41 14.26
C ALA A 143 -6.47 -9.82 14.05
N GLY A 144 -6.99 -10.81 14.78
CA GLY A 144 -6.65 -12.22 14.57
C GLY A 144 -7.03 -12.71 13.18
N ARG A 145 -8.20 -12.31 12.66
CA ARG A 145 -8.63 -12.66 11.30
C ARG A 145 -7.71 -12.08 10.22
N TYR A 146 -7.30 -10.82 10.37
CA TYR A 146 -6.30 -10.22 9.48
C TYR A 146 -4.97 -11.00 9.52
N LEU A 147 -4.44 -11.29 10.71
CA LEU A 147 -3.19 -12.05 10.88
C LEU A 147 -3.26 -13.45 10.25
N GLU A 148 -4.38 -14.15 10.42
CA GLU A 148 -4.62 -15.45 9.79
C GLU A 148 -4.52 -15.34 8.27
N LEU A 149 -5.24 -14.39 7.67
CA LEU A 149 -5.27 -14.18 6.23
C LEU A 149 -3.90 -13.77 5.66
N MET A 150 -3.16 -12.91 6.37
CA MET A 150 -1.80 -12.50 5.97
C MET A 150 -0.79 -13.66 5.99
N ARG A 151 -1.02 -14.70 6.81
CA ARG A 151 -0.16 -15.89 6.85
C ARG A 151 -0.43 -16.85 5.70
N VAL A 152 -1.65 -16.87 5.16
CA VAL A 152 -2.03 -17.78 4.06
C VAL A 152 -1.25 -17.42 2.78
N ASP A 153 -1.05 -16.14 2.52
CA ASP A 153 -0.30 -15.61 1.37
C ASP A 153 1.18 -16.07 1.34
N LYS A 154 1.73 -16.53 2.48
CA LYS A 154 3.17 -16.82 2.66
C LYS A 154 3.51 -18.20 3.19
N LYS A 155 2.60 -19.18 3.10
CA LYS A 155 2.75 -20.56 3.64
C LYS A 155 3.98 -21.37 3.14
N ALA A 156 4.86 -20.80 2.32
CA ALA A 156 6.06 -21.46 1.81
C ALA A 156 7.32 -21.27 2.70
N GLU A 157 7.36 -20.27 3.59
CA GLU A 157 8.51 -20.05 4.48
C GLU A 157 8.06 -20.08 5.94
N ALA A 158 8.70 -20.93 6.75
CA ALA A 158 8.35 -21.23 8.14
C ALA A 158 8.63 -20.08 9.12
N GLY A 159 8.08 -18.88 8.86
CA GLY A 159 8.49 -17.67 9.56
C GLY A 159 7.43 -16.57 9.63
N GLU A 160 7.71 -15.63 10.53
CA GLU A 160 6.97 -14.40 10.80
C GLU A 160 6.52 -13.66 9.54
N ILE A 161 5.36 -12.98 9.60
CA ILE A 161 4.86 -12.17 8.49
C ILE A 161 5.88 -11.07 8.17
N LYS A 162 6.38 -11.07 6.93
CA LYS A 162 7.18 -9.97 6.39
C LYS A 162 6.28 -8.94 5.73
N PHE A 163 6.43 -7.68 6.11
CA PHE A 163 5.77 -6.53 5.54
C PHE A 163 6.75 -5.69 4.74
N VAL A 164 6.28 -5.04 3.68
CA VAL A 164 7.03 -3.95 3.06
C VAL A 164 6.68 -2.68 3.82
N LEU A 165 7.67 -2.09 4.47
CA LEU A 165 7.53 -0.91 5.32
C LEU A 165 8.38 0.24 4.78
N ILE A 166 7.97 1.48 5.06
CA ILE A 166 8.72 2.67 4.68
C ILE A 166 9.78 2.92 5.77
N ASP A 167 11.05 2.84 5.38
CA ASP A 167 12.19 3.09 6.27
C ASP A 167 12.47 4.59 6.40
N ALA A 168 12.28 5.31 5.29
CA ALA A 168 12.31 6.74 5.18
C ALA A 168 11.51 7.13 3.93
N PRO A 169 10.93 8.34 3.84
CA PRO A 169 10.24 8.78 2.63
C PRO A 169 11.06 8.56 1.35
N GLY A 170 10.56 7.74 0.43
CA GLY A 170 11.25 7.36 -0.81
C GLY A 170 12.11 6.09 -0.70
N SER A 171 12.03 5.35 0.41
CA SER A 171 12.74 4.09 0.63
C SER A 171 11.90 3.11 1.44
N ALA A 172 11.81 1.87 0.96
CA ALA A 172 11.06 0.81 1.62
C ALA A 172 11.85 -0.52 1.66
N ALA A 173 11.60 -1.32 2.69
CA ALA A 173 12.27 -2.60 2.89
C ALA A 173 11.32 -3.66 3.47
N LEU A 174 11.67 -4.93 3.30
CA LEU A 174 11.00 -6.04 3.97
C LEU A 174 11.40 -6.08 5.45
N ARG A 175 10.41 -6.10 6.35
CA ARG A 175 10.61 -6.20 7.80
C ARG A 175 9.60 -7.15 8.44
N SER A 176 10.02 -7.84 9.50
CA SER A 176 9.08 -8.46 10.43
C SER A 176 8.48 -7.39 11.35
N ALA A 177 7.31 -7.67 11.90
CA ALA A 177 6.77 -6.91 13.02
C ALA A 177 6.13 -7.88 14.05
N PRO A 178 6.23 -7.59 15.35
CA PRO A 178 5.51 -8.34 16.37
C PRO A 178 4.00 -8.33 16.10
N ASP A 179 3.36 -9.49 16.23
CA ASP A 179 1.91 -9.64 16.09
C ASP A 179 1.15 -8.59 16.92
N THR A 180 1.61 -8.29 18.14
CA THR A 180 0.98 -7.29 19.03
C THR A 180 0.91 -5.89 18.41
N LEU A 181 1.97 -5.45 17.71
CA LEU A 181 1.96 -4.18 16.99
C LEU A 181 1.03 -4.23 15.78
N VAL A 182 1.05 -5.33 15.03
CA VAL A 182 0.18 -5.53 13.87
C VAL A 182 -1.29 -5.51 14.28
N ARG A 183 -1.65 -6.18 15.38
CA ARG A 183 -3.02 -6.15 15.93
C ARG A 183 -3.45 -4.73 16.24
N GLY A 184 -2.62 -3.98 16.95
CA GLY A 184 -2.93 -2.59 17.27
C GLY A 184 -3.07 -1.69 16.03
N VAL A 185 -2.35 -1.99 14.93
CA VAL A 185 -2.53 -1.28 13.65
C VAL A 185 -3.90 -1.60 13.05
N VAL A 186 -4.28 -2.88 13.00
CA VAL A 186 -5.60 -3.31 12.52
C VAL A 186 -6.70 -2.63 13.32
N ASP A 187 -6.60 -2.63 14.65
CA ASP A 187 -7.61 -2.03 15.53
C ASP A 187 -7.73 -0.51 15.34
N ALA A 188 -6.65 0.18 14.98
CA ALA A 188 -6.65 1.63 14.74
C ALA A 188 -7.08 2.02 13.31
N CYS A 189 -6.96 1.10 12.34
CA CYS A 189 -7.20 1.39 10.94
C CYS A 189 -8.49 0.78 10.40
N CYS A 190 -9.23 0.00 11.19
CA CYS A 190 -10.47 -0.65 10.76
C CYS A 190 -11.70 -0.09 11.46
N ALA A 191 -12.83 -0.06 10.75
CA ALA A 191 -14.16 0.28 11.28
C ALA A 191 -15.24 -0.63 10.71
#